data_AF-A0A3Q2PJ92-F1
#
_entry.id   AF-A0A3Q2PJ92-F1
#
_cell.length_a   1.000
_cell.length_b   1.000
_cell.length_c   1.000
_cell.angle_alpha   90.00
_cell.angle_beta   90.00
_cell.angle_gamma   90.00
#
_symmetry.space_group_name_H-M   'P 1'
#
loop_
_entity.id
_entity.type
_entity.pdbx_description
1 polymer ?
#
loop_
_entity_poly.entity_id
_entity_poly.type
_entity_poly.pdbx_seq_one_letter_code
_entity_poly.pdbx_strand_id
1 'polypeptide(L)'
;MCYTVSCITLMSQCLSWHRWVLCTNHTEPVKGFLGRFLRRKLIETEIDMNMRSNDLIKIIDWIPKTWQHLNGFLEAHSSSDVTIGPRLFLSCPMDIEGSRVWFTDLWNYSLVPYLLEAVREGLQLYGKRAVWEDPSKWVNDTYPWNAASLQQEGQSLLQLRPEDVGYDGYSSSKEGTSSKQVSQSDTEGDPLMNMLLRLQEAANYSSTQSCDSDSTSHHDDQLDSSLESAL
;
A
#
# COMPACT_ATOMS: atom_id res chain seq x y z
N MET A 1 16.28 2.24 7.85
CA MET A 1 15.51 2.14 9.12
C MET A 1 14.04 2.46 8.84
N CYS A 2 13.33 1.58 8.15
CA CYS A 2 11.86 1.60 8.06
C CYS A 2 11.38 0.29 8.66
N TYR A 3 11.70 0.07 9.94
CA TYR A 3 11.14 -1.04 10.68
C TYR A 3 9.77 -0.59 11.15
N THR A 4 8.74 -1.25 10.60
CA THR A 4 7.41 -1.33 11.21
C THR A 4 6.88 0.02 11.71
N VAL A 5 6.24 0.79 10.83
CA VAL A 5 5.15 1.65 11.28
C VAL A 5 4.01 0.71 11.63
N SER A 6 4.15 0.03 12.77
CA SER A 6 3.01 -0.48 13.51
C SER A 6 1.97 0.62 13.48
N CYS A 7 0.77 0.27 13.02
CA CYS A 7 -0.46 0.98 13.37
C CYS A 7 -0.28 1.53 14.78
N ILE A 8 -0.01 2.82 14.91
CA ILE A 8 -0.26 3.51 16.16
C ILE A 8 -1.78 3.62 16.18
N THR A 9 -2.39 2.50 16.54
CA THR A 9 -3.63 2.45 17.27
C THR A 9 -3.45 3.46 18.38
N LEU A 10 -4.01 4.66 18.18
CA LEU A 10 -4.15 5.65 19.23
C LEU A 10 -5.20 5.08 20.18
N MET A 11 -4.70 4.19 21.03
CA MET A 11 -5.44 3.45 22.01
C MET A 11 -5.70 4.40 23.19
N SER A 12 -6.58 5.38 22.98
CA SER A 12 -7.03 6.25 24.05
C SER A 12 -7.77 5.40 25.07
N GLN A 13 -7.19 5.30 26.27
CA GLN A 13 -7.79 4.64 27.42
C GLN A 13 -9.10 5.37 27.79
N CYS A 14 -10.24 4.71 27.59
CA CYS A 14 -11.47 5.05 28.27
C CYS A 14 -11.71 3.97 29.33
N LEU A 15 -11.73 4.39 30.60
CA LEU A 15 -11.98 3.55 31.76
C LEU A 15 -13.39 2.91 31.67
N SER A 16 -13.48 1.69 31.15
CA SER A 16 -14.29 0.57 31.68
C SER A 16 -14.32 -0.59 30.67
N TRP A 17 -13.78 -1.73 31.12
CA TRP A 17 -14.02 -3.10 30.65
C TRP A 17 -13.87 -3.42 29.14
N HIS A 18 -12.66 -3.87 28.77
CA HIS A 18 -12.33 -4.85 27.73
C HIS A 18 -13.04 -4.77 26.36
N ARG A 19 -13.14 -3.59 25.75
CA ARG A 19 -13.48 -3.49 24.32
C ARG A 19 -12.50 -2.61 23.56
N TRP A 20 -11.67 -3.25 22.75
CA TRP A 20 -10.84 -2.59 21.76
C TRP A 20 -11.73 -2.03 20.66
N VAL A 21 -11.74 -0.72 20.50
CA VAL A 21 -12.38 -0.07 19.34
C VAL A 21 -11.27 0.18 18.33
N LEU A 22 -11.30 -0.54 17.21
CA LEU A 22 -10.48 -0.22 16.05
C LEU A 22 -11.03 1.08 15.46
N CYS A 23 -10.40 2.20 15.78
CA CYS A 23 -10.64 3.45 15.06
C CYS A 23 -9.92 3.32 13.72
N THR A 24 -10.66 2.91 12.70
CA THR A 24 -10.18 2.93 11.32
C THR A 24 -9.81 4.36 10.92
N ASN A 25 -8.87 4.53 9.98
CA ASN A 25 -8.40 5.84 9.49
C ASN A 25 -9.54 6.76 8.98
N HIS A 26 -10.71 6.18 8.72
CA HIS A 26 -11.89 6.85 8.20
C HIS A 26 -12.91 7.32 9.27
N THR A 27 -12.68 7.05 10.57
CA THR A 27 -13.60 7.47 11.66
C THR A 27 -13.40 8.94 12.07
N GLU A 28 -14.51 9.66 12.29
CA GLU A 28 -14.57 11.10 12.65
C GLU A 28 -13.64 11.58 13.80
N PRO A 29 -13.31 10.80 14.85
CA PRO A 29 -12.34 11.28 15.84
C PRO A 29 -10.92 11.47 15.28
N VAL A 30 -10.53 10.69 14.25
CA VAL A 30 -9.18 10.73 13.64
C VAL A 30 -9.11 11.76 12.51
N LYS A 31 -10.17 11.88 11.69
CA LYS A 31 -10.23 12.84 10.56
C LYS A 31 -10.00 14.29 10.96
N GLY A 32 -10.37 14.67 12.19
CA GLY A 32 -10.14 16.01 12.73
C GLY A 32 -8.93 16.15 13.67
N PHE A 33 -8.22 15.07 13.99
CA PHE A 33 -7.13 15.11 14.97
C PHE A 33 -5.97 16.00 14.50
N LEU A 34 -5.42 15.73 13.32
CA LEU A 34 -4.26 16.44 12.79
C LEU A 34 -4.54 17.95 12.65
N GLY A 35 -5.71 18.31 12.10
CA GLY A 35 -6.13 19.70 11.98
C GLY A 35 -6.29 20.40 13.33
N ARG A 36 -6.93 19.76 14.32
CA ARG A 36 -7.07 20.32 15.68
C ARG A 36 -5.72 20.50 16.37
N PHE A 37 -4.82 19.51 16.25
CA PHE A 37 -3.49 19.57 16.84
C PHE A 37 -2.66 20.72 16.26
N LEU A 38 -2.58 20.81 14.93
CA LEU A 38 -1.78 21.84 14.27
C LEU A 38 -2.35 23.25 14.51
N ARG A 39 -3.69 23.42 14.48
CA ARG A 39 -4.31 24.71 14.81
C ARG A 39 -4.07 25.13 16.26
N ARG A 40 -4.11 24.18 17.21
CA ARG A 40 -3.78 24.46 18.61
C ARG A 40 -2.32 24.91 18.76
N LYS A 41 -1.38 24.16 18.16
CA LYS A 41 0.06 24.49 18.18
C LYS A 41 0.34 25.85 17.51
N LEU A 42 -0.39 26.19 16.46
CA LEU A 42 -0.33 27.52 15.82
C LEU A 42 -0.78 28.62 16.79
N ILE A 43 -1.94 28.48 17.41
CA ILE A 43 -2.46 29.46 18.38
C ILE A 43 -1.48 29.66 19.54
N GLU A 44 -0.93 28.58 20.10
CA GLU A 44 0.07 28.63 21.17
C GLU A 44 1.30 29.45 20.71
N THR A 45 1.80 29.20 19.50
CA THR A 45 2.95 29.93 18.93
C THR A 45 2.66 31.41 18.68
N GLU A 46 1.47 31.74 18.16
CA GLU A 46 1.09 33.13 17.86
C GLU A 46 0.85 33.96 19.13
N ILE A 47 0.40 33.33 20.21
CA ILE A 47 0.32 33.96 21.54
C ILE A 47 1.73 34.27 22.04
N ASP A 48 2.65 33.30 21.98
CA ASP A 48 4.03 33.47 22.45
C ASP A 48 4.78 34.55 21.66
N MET A 49 4.54 34.64 20.35
CA MET A 49 5.18 35.62 19.47
C MET A 49 4.41 36.95 19.36
N ASN A 50 3.20 37.03 19.94
CA ASN A 50 2.24 38.13 19.82
C ASN A 50 2.04 38.62 18.36
N MET A 51 1.99 37.67 17.42
CA MET A 51 1.90 37.94 15.98
C MET A 51 1.06 36.88 15.30
N ARG A 52 0.18 37.31 14.38
CA ARG A 52 -0.73 36.44 13.63
C ARG A 52 -0.25 36.32 12.18
N SER A 53 -0.30 35.12 11.60
CA SER A 53 0.12 34.88 10.21
C SER A 53 -0.95 34.19 9.38
N ASN A 54 -1.59 34.93 8.47
CA ASN A 54 -2.62 34.38 7.57
C ASN A 54 -2.06 33.32 6.62
N ASP A 55 -0.82 33.47 6.17
CA ASP A 55 -0.20 32.49 5.27
C ASP A 55 0.14 31.19 6.00
N LEU A 56 0.55 31.28 7.27
CA LEU A 56 0.75 30.10 8.11
C LEU A 56 -0.58 29.38 8.39
N ILE A 57 -1.68 30.11 8.60
CA ILE A 57 -3.02 29.50 8.71
C ILE A 57 -3.36 28.68 7.45
N LYS A 58 -3.11 29.22 6.25
CA LYS A 58 -3.36 28.49 4.98
C LYS A 58 -2.53 27.20 4.91
N ILE A 59 -1.25 27.26 5.28
CA ILE A 59 -0.36 26.08 5.31
C ILE A 59 -0.89 25.04 6.30
N ILE A 60 -1.22 25.46 7.53
CA ILE A 60 -1.73 24.57 8.58
C ILE A 60 -3.07 23.94 8.22
N ASP A 61 -3.96 24.65 7.51
CA ASP A 61 -5.21 24.10 7.00
C ASP A 61 -5.02 23.20 5.77
N TRP A 62 -3.92 23.36 5.04
CA TRP A 62 -3.59 22.55 3.87
C TRP A 62 -3.00 21.19 4.25
N ILE A 63 -2.11 21.13 5.26
CA ILE A 63 -1.43 19.90 5.69
C ILE A 63 -2.38 18.70 5.92
N PRO A 64 -3.50 18.84 6.67
CA PRO A 64 -4.44 17.73 6.85
C PRO A 64 -5.11 17.28 5.55
N LYS A 65 -5.34 18.19 4.60
CA LYS A 65 -5.93 17.86 3.30
C LYS A 65 -4.96 17.04 2.45
N THR A 66 -3.68 17.41 2.45
CA THR A 66 -2.61 16.63 1.79
C THR A 66 -2.51 15.23 2.37
N TRP A 67 -2.48 15.12 3.70
CA TRP A 67 -2.48 13.83 4.37
C TRP A 67 -3.68 12.95 3.97
N GLN A 68 -4.89 13.53 3.90
CA GLN A 68 -6.09 12.82 3.45
C GLN A 68 -6.03 12.43 1.97
N HIS A 69 -5.54 13.31 1.11
CA HIS A 69 -5.39 13.04 -0.32
C HIS A 69 -4.46 11.84 -0.57
N LEU A 70 -3.31 11.80 0.12
CA LEU A 70 -2.36 10.68 0.02
C LEU A 70 -2.97 9.36 0.51
N ASN A 71 -3.76 9.40 1.58
CA ASN A 71 -4.46 8.21 2.06
C ASN A 71 -5.55 7.72 1.10
N GLY A 72 -6.26 8.64 0.42
CA GLY A 72 -7.19 8.27 -0.65
C GLY A 72 -6.49 7.60 -1.84
N PHE A 73 -5.31 8.10 -2.21
CA PHE A 73 -4.47 7.48 -3.23
C PHE A 73 -4.04 6.05 -2.82
N LEU A 74 -3.57 5.87 -1.58
CA LEU A 74 -3.20 4.54 -1.08
C LEU A 74 -4.38 3.57 -1.06
N GLU A 75 -5.56 4.00 -0.63
CA GLU A 75 -6.76 3.17 -0.60
C GLU A 75 -7.18 2.71 -2.00
N ALA A 76 -7.01 3.55 -3.00
CA ALA A 76 -7.32 3.23 -4.39
C ALA A 76 -6.32 2.25 -5.04
N HIS A 77 -5.05 2.26 -4.62
CA HIS A 77 -3.98 1.49 -5.25
C HIS A 77 -3.44 0.32 -4.40
N SER A 78 -3.77 0.25 -3.11
CA SER A 78 -3.32 -0.79 -2.17
C SER A 78 -4.49 -1.24 -1.27
N SER A 79 -4.28 -1.63 -0.03
CA SER A 79 -5.36 -1.97 0.92
C SER A 79 -5.73 -0.79 1.83
N SER A 80 -6.91 -0.85 2.47
CA SER A 80 -7.34 0.15 3.46
C SER A 80 -6.50 0.15 4.75
N ASP A 81 -5.71 -0.90 4.98
CA ASP A 81 -4.80 -1.01 6.11
C ASP A 81 -3.47 -0.32 5.83
N VAL A 82 -3.12 -0.13 4.55
CA VAL A 82 -1.95 0.63 4.10
C VAL A 82 -2.29 2.12 4.13
N THR A 83 -1.75 2.82 5.12
CA THR A 83 -2.02 4.24 5.34
C THR A 83 -0.77 4.98 5.81
N ILE A 84 -0.77 6.29 5.63
CA ILE A 84 0.16 7.18 6.32
C ILE A 84 -0.49 7.62 7.63
N GLY A 85 0.20 7.40 8.77
CA GLY A 85 -0.27 7.89 10.06
C GLY A 85 -0.10 9.41 10.21
N PRO A 86 -0.98 10.10 10.97
CA PRO A 86 -0.90 11.55 11.16
C PRO A 86 0.37 11.99 11.91
N ARG A 87 1.05 11.05 12.59
CA ARG A 87 2.29 11.28 13.34
C ARG A 87 3.38 11.96 12.50
N LEU A 88 3.50 11.61 11.22
CA LEU A 88 4.51 12.22 10.33
C LEU A 88 4.34 13.74 10.20
N PHE A 89 3.11 14.23 10.33
CA PHE A 89 2.78 15.65 10.11
C PHE A 89 2.78 16.49 11.39
N LEU A 90 2.85 15.88 12.59
CA LEU A 90 2.79 16.61 13.87
C LEU A 90 4.02 17.49 14.10
N SER A 91 5.14 17.15 13.45
CA SER A 91 6.40 17.90 13.54
C SER A 91 6.43 19.16 12.68
N CYS A 92 5.35 19.48 11.96
CA CYS A 92 5.27 20.68 11.11
C CYS A 92 5.71 21.95 11.86
N PRO A 93 6.74 22.67 11.38
CA PRO A 93 7.18 23.95 11.93
C PRO A 93 6.09 25.03 11.89
N MET A 94 6.13 25.98 12.83
CA MET A 94 5.18 27.11 12.93
C MET A 94 5.76 28.40 12.34
N ASP A 95 6.40 28.24 11.19
CA ASP A 95 6.94 29.32 10.39
C ASP A 95 6.85 28.94 8.90
N ILE A 96 6.76 29.94 8.04
CA ILE A 96 6.45 29.72 6.62
C ILE A 96 7.59 28.99 5.92
N GLU A 97 8.83 29.37 6.22
CA GLU A 97 10.00 28.90 5.49
C GLU A 97 10.45 27.52 5.97
N GLY A 98 10.53 27.32 7.28
CA GLY A 98 10.80 26.04 7.90
C GLY A 98 9.76 24.98 7.55
N SER A 99 8.46 25.33 7.49
CA SER A 99 7.42 24.38 7.06
C SER A 99 7.53 24.00 5.59
N ARG A 100 8.02 24.89 4.72
CA ARG A 100 8.28 24.60 3.31
C ARG A 100 9.40 23.57 3.17
N VAL A 101 10.57 23.87 3.73
CA VAL A 101 11.75 22.98 3.68
C VAL A 101 11.42 21.62 4.30
N TRP A 102 10.79 21.63 5.48
CA TRP A 102 10.33 20.42 6.15
C TRP A 102 9.39 19.58 5.28
N PHE A 103 8.42 20.21 4.60
CA PHE A 103 7.47 19.47 3.77
C PHE A 103 8.17 18.87 2.54
N THR A 104 9.08 19.62 1.92
CA THR A 104 9.85 19.12 0.78
C THR A 104 10.71 17.91 1.15
N ASP A 105 11.39 17.96 2.31
CA ASP A 105 12.16 16.83 2.80
C ASP A 105 11.27 15.63 3.16
N LEU A 106 10.16 15.88 3.86
CA LEU A 106 9.17 14.84 4.17
C LEU A 106 8.66 14.18 2.89
N TRP A 107 8.33 14.98 1.88
CA TRP A 107 7.84 14.51 0.59
C TRP A 107 8.88 13.64 -0.12
N ASN A 108 10.07 14.19 -0.35
CA ASN A 108 11.10 13.55 -1.18
C ASN A 108 11.71 12.30 -0.52
N TYR A 109 11.93 12.32 0.80
CA TYR A 109 12.68 11.27 1.48
C TYR A 109 11.80 10.25 2.22
N SER A 110 10.55 10.60 2.54
CA SER A 110 9.66 9.70 3.29
C SER A 110 8.39 9.34 2.53
N LEU A 111 7.66 10.31 2.00
CA LEU A 111 6.36 10.04 1.37
C LEU A 111 6.51 9.37 0.01
N VAL A 112 7.33 9.91 -0.89
CA VAL A 112 7.51 9.36 -2.24
C VAL A 112 8.01 7.90 -2.19
N PRO A 113 9.10 7.56 -1.44
CA PRO A 113 9.54 6.16 -1.35
C PRO A 113 8.47 5.23 -0.78
N TYR A 114 7.72 5.66 0.23
CA TYR A 114 6.65 4.85 0.83
C TYR A 114 5.50 4.60 -0.15
N LEU A 115 5.04 5.64 -0.84
CA LEU A 115 3.94 5.54 -1.81
C LEU A 115 4.31 4.62 -2.98
N LEU A 116 5.53 4.74 -3.51
CA LEU A 116 6.01 3.87 -4.58
C LEU A 116 6.03 2.40 -4.15
N GLU A 117 6.52 2.11 -2.95
CA GLU A 117 6.54 0.74 -2.42
C GLU A 117 5.13 0.19 -2.19
N ALA A 118 4.28 0.96 -1.51
CA ALA A 118 2.90 0.58 -1.22
C ALA A 118 2.08 0.29 -2.48
N VAL A 119 2.29 1.07 -3.54
CA VAL A 119 1.64 0.85 -4.84
C VAL A 119 2.23 -0.37 -5.55
N ARG A 120 3.55 -0.60 -5.48
CA ARG A 120 4.17 -1.79 -6.08
C ARG A 120 3.66 -3.07 -5.44
N GLU A 121 3.60 -3.11 -4.12
CA GLU A 121 3.03 -4.23 -3.36
C GLU A 121 1.53 -4.39 -3.66
N GLY A 122 0.77 -3.29 -3.65
CA GLY A 122 -0.65 -3.30 -3.98
C GLY A 122 -0.93 -3.82 -5.39
N LEU A 123 -0.10 -3.42 -6.36
CA LEU A 123 -0.17 -3.88 -7.74
C LEU A 123 0.14 -5.38 -7.83
N GLN A 124 1.15 -5.88 -7.12
CA GLN A 124 1.48 -7.30 -7.11
C GLN A 124 0.38 -8.17 -6.47
N LEU A 125 -0.26 -7.68 -5.40
CA LEU A 125 -1.27 -8.43 -4.64
C LEU A 125 -2.66 -8.38 -5.27
N TYR A 126 -3.07 -7.21 -5.75
CA TYR A 126 -4.45 -6.94 -6.17
C TYR A 126 -4.58 -6.59 -7.65
N GLY A 127 -3.46 -6.34 -8.32
CA GLY A 127 -3.44 -5.84 -9.68
C GLY A 127 -3.90 -4.39 -9.82
N LYS A 128 -4.19 -4.00 -11.07
CA LYS A 128 -4.63 -2.63 -11.38
C LYS A 128 -6.07 -2.42 -10.91
N ARG A 129 -6.25 -1.58 -9.88
CA ARG A 129 -7.56 -1.33 -9.25
C ARG A 129 -8.21 -0.01 -9.63
N ALA A 130 -7.43 0.99 -10.03
CA ALA A 130 -7.88 2.35 -10.29
C ALA A 130 -7.22 2.95 -11.54
N VAL A 131 -7.68 4.12 -11.95
CA VAL A 131 -6.95 4.94 -12.93
C VAL A 131 -5.77 5.59 -12.19
N TRP A 132 -4.62 5.72 -12.87
CA TRP A 132 -3.48 6.41 -12.29
C TRP A 132 -3.76 7.90 -12.14
N GLU A 133 -3.76 8.39 -10.90
CA GLU A 133 -3.80 9.80 -10.58
C GLU A 133 -2.55 10.15 -9.76
N ASP A 134 -1.65 10.93 -10.34
CA ASP A 134 -0.39 11.31 -9.69
C ASP A 134 -0.68 12.27 -8.50
N PRO A 135 -0.42 11.86 -7.25
CA PRO A 135 -0.72 12.68 -6.08
C PRO A 135 0.21 13.91 -5.99
N SER A 136 1.38 13.89 -6.63
CA SER A 136 2.27 15.04 -6.70
C SER A 136 1.64 16.21 -7.48
N LYS A 137 0.79 15.91 -8.47
CA LYS A 137 0.10 16.93 -9.25
C LYS A 137 -0.84 17.75 -8.37
N TRP A 138 -1.68 17.09 -7.59
CA TRP A 138 -2.59 17.78 -6.66
C TRP A 138 -1.82 18.61 -5.63
N VAL A 139 -0.69 18.08 -5.13
CA VAL A 139 0.16 18.79 -4.17
C VAL A 139 0.76 20.06 -4.78
N ASN A 140 1.25 20.00 -6.02
CA ASN A 140 1.76 21.15 -6.74
C ASN A 140 0.66 22.16 -7.08
N ASP A 141 -0.51 21.71 -7.54
CA ASP A 141 -1.64 22.56 -7.91
C ASP A 141 -2.24 23.31 -6.72
N THR A 142 -2.14 22.74 -5.52
CA THR A 142 -2.68 23.31 -4.28
C THR A 142 -1.61 23.85 -3.34
N TYR A 143 -0.37 23.97 -3.81
CA TYR A 143 0.80 24.29 -3.00
C TYR A 143 0.61 25.63 -2.26
N PRO A 144 0.61 25.65 -0.91
CA PRO A 144 0.22 26.83 -0.14
C PRO A 144 1.34 27.88 -0.05
N TRP A 145 2.58 27.48 -0.33
CA TRP A 145 3.71 28.40 -0.42
C TRP A 145 3.74 29.07 -1.80
N ASN A 146 4.07 30.37 -1.85
CA ASN A 146 4.03 31.16 -3.08
C ASN A 146 4.77 30.48 -4.24
N ALA A 147 4.12 30.26 -5.38
CA ALA A 147 4.69 29.55 -6.53
C ALA A 147 6.03 30.13 -7.04
N ALA A 148 6.28 31.43 -6.81
CA ALA A 148 7.54 32.08 -7.16
C ALA A 148 8.75 31.54 -6.36
N SER A 149 8.55 31.02 -5.14
CA SER A 149 9.66 30.46 -4.33
C SER A 149 10.09 29.08 -4.79
N LEU A 150 9.25 28.33 -5.51
CA LEU A 150 9.60 27.02 -6.07
C LEU A 150 10.68 27.14 -7.17
N GLN A 151 10.77 28.29 -7.84
CA GLN A 151 11.72 28.53 -8.94
C GLN A 151 13.13 28.96 -8.46
N GLN A 152 13.29 29.39 -7.21
CA GLN A 152 14.53 30.03 -6.75
C GLN A 152 15.53 29.05 -6.10
N GLU A 153 15.12 27.85 -5.65
CA GLU A 153 15.97 27.04 -4.75
C GLU A 153 16.20 25.56 -5.11
N GLY A 154 15.81 25.09 -6.30
CA GLY A 154 16.25 23.76 -6.79
C GLY A 154 15.75 22.53 -6.01
N GLN A 155 14.91 22.69 -4.98
CA GLN A 155 14.25 21.59 -4.28
C GLN A 155 12.83 21.38 -4.81
N SER A 156 12.72 20.75 -5.97
CA SER A 156 11.43 20.34 -6.53
C SER A 156 10.88 19.13 -5.78
N LEU A 157 9.55 19.09 -5.61
CA LEU A 157 8.87 17.87 -5.14
C LEU A 157 9.03 16.77 -6.18
N LEU A 158 9.48 15.58 -5.75
CA LEU A 158 9.59 14.41 -6.61
C LEU A 158 8.21 14.01 -7.14
N GLN A 159 8.16 13.66 -8.43
CA GLN A 159 6.95 13.17 -9.08
C GLN A 159 6.78 11.66 -8.87
N LEU A 160 5.53 11.21 -8.73
CA LEU A 160 5.20 9.78 -8.74
C LEU A 160 4.69 9.39 -10.11
N ARG A 161 5.52 8.71 -10.90
CA ARG A 161 5.16 8.35 -12.27
C ARG A 161 4.73 6.89 -12.34
N PRO A 162 3.79 6.55 -13.25
CA PRO A 162 3.32 5.17 -13.37
C PRO A 162 4.46 4.21 -13.73
N GLU A 163 5.47 4.66 -14.47
CA GLU A 163 6.65 3.86 -14.82
C GLU A 163 7.49 3.44 -13.61
N ASP A 164 7.52 4.24 -12.53
CA ASP A 164 8.36 3.97 -11.35
C ASP A 164 7.87 2.75 -10.54
N VAL A 165 6.63 2.32 -10.79
CA VAL A 165 6.01 1.13 -10.20
C VAL A 165 5.58 0.09 -11.25
N GLY A 166 5.86 0.33 -12.54
CA GLY A 166 5.44 -0.56 -13.63
C GLY A 166 3.93 -0.58 -13.87
N TYR A 167 3.22 0.51 -13.56
CA TYR A 167 1.75 0.56 -13.57
C TYR A 167 1.14 0.32 -14.96
N ASP A 168 1.73 0.89 -16.01
CA ASP A 168 1.22 0.75 -17.38
C ASP A 168 1.47 -0.64 -17.97
N GLY A 169 2.60 -1.27 -17.61
CA GLY A 169 2.95 -2.62 -18.03
C GLY A 169 2.08 -3.71 -17.40
N TYR A 170 1.47 -3.44 -16.24
CA TYR A 170 0.62 -4.40 -15.54
C TYR A 170 -0.71 -4.69 -16.26
N SER A 171 -1.11 -3.81 -17.19
CA SER A 171 -2.33 -3.99 -17.99
C SER A 171 -2.26 -5.16 -18.98
N SER A 172 -1.09 -5.80 -19.17
CA SER A 172 -0.90 -6.84 -20.19
C SER A 172 -0.08 -8.06 -19.75
N SER A 173 0.37 -8.15 -18.50
CA SER A 173 1.26 -9.24 -18.04
C SER A 173 0.54 -10.41 -17.35
N LYS A 174 -0.72 -10.66 -17.74
CA LYS A 174 -1.31 -12.00 -17.69
C LYS A 174 -1.36 -12.67 -19.07
N GLU A 175 -0.44 -12.30 -19.96
CA GLU A 175 0.00 -13.18 -21.04
C GLU A 175 1.52 -13.32 -20.92
N GLY A 176 1.98 -14.57 -20.96
CA GLY A 176 3.35 -14.95 -20.65
C GLY A 176 4.36 -14.37 -21.65
N THR A 177 5.55 -14.09 -21.10
CA THR A 177 6.85 -14.30 -21.75
C THR A 177 6.99 -13.92 -23.23
N SER A 178 7.60 -12.77 -23.50
CA SER A 178 8.83 -12.75 -24.32
C SER A 178 9.43 -11.36 -24.44
N SER A 179 10.65 -11.23 -23.92
CA SER A 179 11.64 -10.32 -24.46
C SER A 179 12.95 -11.06 -24.57
N LYS A 180 13.18 -11.67 -25.74
CA LYS A 180 14.41 -11.53 -26.51
C LYS A 180 14.28 -12.25 -27.85
N GLN A 181 14.49 -11.48 -28.91
CA GLN A 181 14.73 -11.94 -30.26
C GLN A 181 15.92 -12.92 -30.29
N VAL A 182 15.72 -14.13 -30.81
CA VAL A 182 16.65 -14.83 -31.70
C VAL A 182 15.80 -15.65 -32.67
N SER A 183 16.15 -15.54 -33.95
CA SER A 183 15.53 -16.24 -35.07
C SER A 183 15.78 -17.75 -34.99
N GLN A 184 14.72 -18.58 -35.01
CA GLN A 184 14.71 -19.86 -35.73
C GLN A 184 13.29 -20.45 -35.77
N SER A 185 12.90 -20.83 -36.97
CA SER A 185 11.73 -21.64 -37.29
C SER A 185 11.82 -23.03 -36.67
N ASP A 186 10.74 -23.52 -36.07
CA ASP A 186 10.05 -24.77 -36.47
C ASP A 186 9.07 -25.23 -35.38
N THR A 187 7.78 -25.17 -35.73
CA THR A 187 6.65 -25.96 -35.20
C THR A 187 6.64 -26.26 -33.69
N GLU A 188 6.54 -25.24 -32.84
CA GLU A 188 6.27 -25.44 -31.41
C GLU A 188 4.80 -25.08 -31.12
N GLY A 189 3.96 -26.11 -31.04
CA GLY A 189 2.53 -25.99 -30.74
C GLY A 189 2.29 -25.32 -29.39
N ASP A 190 1.17 -24.60 -29.30
CA ASP A 190 0.68 -23.91 -28.12
C ASP A 190 0.99 -24.70 -26.82
N PRO A 191 1.73 -24.12 -25.86
CA PRO A 191 2.12 -24.82 -24.63
C PRO A 191 0.92 -25.29 -23.81
N LEU A 192 -0.22 -24.60 -23.90
CA LEU A 192 -1.48 -25.03 -23.27
C LEU A 192 -2.03 -26.28 -23.95
N MET A 193 -2.01 -26.34 -25.29
CA MET A 193 -2.47 -27.50 -26.06
C MET A 193 -1.63 -28.74 -25.74
N ASN A 194 -0.31 -28.59 -25.62
CA ASN A 194 0.58 -29.70 -25.26
C ASN A 194 0.34 -30.22 -23.85
N MET A 195 0.05 -29.33 -22.89
CA MET A 195 -0.28 -29.74 -21.53
C MET A 195 -1.65 -30.41 -21.47
N LEU A 196 -2.65 -29.89 -22.21
CA LEU A 196 -3.97 -30.51 -22.34
C LEU A 196 -3.90 -31.90 -22.96
N LEU A 197 -3.13 -32.09 -24.03
CA LEU A 197 -2.91 -33.40 -24.63
C LEU A 197 -2.24 -34.38 -23.67
N ARG A 198 -1.18 -33.95 -22.97
CA ARG A 198 -0.50 -34.78 -21.96
C ARG A 198 -1.41 -35.15 -20.79
N LEU A 199 -2.24 -34.23 -20.33
CA LEU A 199 -3.23 -34.49 -19.27
C LEU A 199 -4.32 -35.45 -19.76
N GLN A 200 -4.78 -35.30 -20.99
CA GLN A 200 -5.75 -36.20 -21.61
C GLN A 200 -5.17 -37.61 -21.79
N GLU A 201 -3.90 -37.73 -22.22
CA GLU A 201 -3.19 -39.01 -22.32
C GLU A 201 -3.07 -39.67 -20.94
N ALA A 202 -2.66 -38.93 -19.91
CA ALA A 202 -2.55 -39.47 -18.54
C ALA A 202 -3.90 -39.94 -17.97
N ALA A 203 -4.99 -39.23 -18.27
CA ALA A 203 -6.34 -39.63 -17.85
C ALA A 203 -6.86 -40.86 -18.59
N ASN A 204 -6.47 -41.04 -19.86
CA ASN A 204 -6.90 -42.16 -20.69
C ASN A 204 -6.19 -43.49 -20.40
N TYR A 205 -5.17 -43.51 -19.53
CA TYR A 205 -4.58 -44.77 -19.05
C TYR A 205 -5.48 -45.55 -18.08
N SER A 206 -6.59 -44.97 -17.61
CA SER A 206 -7.47 -45.62 -16.64
C SER A 206 -8.50 -46.61 -17.23
N SER A 207 -8.53 -46.83 -18.55
CA SER A 207 -9.61 -47.59 -19.20
C SER A 207 -9.19 -48.76 -20.10
N THR A 208 -7.93 -49.22 -20.09
CA THR A 208 -7.56 -50.49 -20.74
C THR A 208 -6.36 -51.20 -20.08
N GLN A 209 -6.61 -51.89 -18.96
CA GLN A 209 -5.87 -53.13 -18.67
C GLN A 209 -6.74 -54.08 -17.85
N SER A 210 -7.64 -54.78 -18.55
CA SER A 210 -8.07 -56.11 -18.16
C SER A 210 -6.88 -57.07 -18.23
N CYS A 211 -6.79 -58.02 -17.29
CA CYS A 211 -6.34 -59.42 -17.42
C CYS A 211 -5.71 -59.93 -16.10
N ASP A 212 -6.52 -60.70 -15.36
CA ASP A 212 -6.24 -61.91 -14.57
C ASP A 212 -4.95 -62.06 -13.75
N SER A 213 -5.12 -62.32 -12.44
CA SER A 213 -4.69 -63.58 -11.80
C SER A 213 -5.15 -63.66 -10.32
N ASP A 214 -5.90 -64.73 -10.02
CA ASP A 214 -6.19 -65.23 -8.67
C ASP A 214 -4.92 -65.72 -7.95
N SER A 215 -4.82 -65.48 -6.63
CA SER A 215 -4.35 -66.46 -5.64
C SER A 215 -4.58 -65.99 -4.19
N THR A 216 -5.20 -66.90 -3.44
CA THR A 216 -5.58 -66.91 -2.02
C THR A 216 -4.42 -66.83 -1.02
N SER A 217 -4.62 -66.18 0.15
CA SER A 217 -4.66 -66.82 1.50
C SER A 217 -4.36 -65.86 2.68
N HIS A 218 -5.24 -65.91 3.68
CA HIS A 218 -5.02 -65.81 5.15
C HIS A 218 -3.98 -64.83 5.75
N HIS A 219 -4.40 -63.90 6.61
CA HIS A 219 -4.42 -64.12 8.08
C HIS A 219 -5.10 -62.96 8.84
N ASP A 220 -5.65 -63.34 9.98
CA ASP A 220 -6.56 -62.66 10.89
C ASP A 220 -6.07 -61.38 11.60
N ASP A 221 -7.09 -60.63 11.99
CA ASP A 221 -7.24 -59.71 13.11
C ASP A 221 -6.08 -59.56 14.12
N GLN A 222 -5.65 -58.32 14.31
CA GLN A 222 -5.35 -57.82 15.65
C GLN A 222 -5.64 -56.31 15.74
N LEU A 223 -6.83 -55.98 16.25
CA LEU A 223 -7.15 -54.68 16.81
C LEU A 223 -6.49 -54.60 18.18
N ASP A 224 -5.65 -53.59 18.40
CA ASP A 224 -5.36 -53.13 19.75
C ASP A 224 -5.38 -51.60 19.84
N SER A 225 -5.58 -51.17 21.07
CA SER A 225 -6.30 -50.02 21.55
C SER A 225 -5.37 -49.00 22.20
N SER A 226 -5.74 -47.72 22.13
CA SER A 226 -5.56 -46.66 23.14
C SER A 226 -5.88 -45.33 22.47
N LEU A 227 -7.03 -44.68 22.70
CA LEU A 227 -7.43 -43.95 23.91
C LEU A 227 -6.35 -42.98 24.40
N GLU A 228 -6.27 -41.81 23.75
CA GLU A 228 -5.64 -40.62 24.34
C GLU A 228 -6.76 -39.68 24.80
N SER A 229 -6.94 -39.61 26.12
CA SER A 229 -7.86 -38.70 26.80
C SER A 229 -7.03 -37.72 27.61
N ALA A 230 -7.23 -36.44 27.32
CA ALA A 230 -7.13 -35.25 28.17
C ALA A 230 -6.14 -35.27 29.36
N LEU A 231 -5.17 -34.36 29.33
CA LEU A 231 -4.97 -33.29 30.33
C LEU A 231 -4.08 -32.18 29.75
#